data_AF-A0A940FV58-F1
#
_entry.id   AF-A0A940FV58-F1
#
_cell.length_a   1.000
_cell.length_b   1.000
_cell.length_c   1.000
_cell.angle_alpha   90.00
_cell.angle_beta   90.00
_cell.angle_gamma   90.00
#
_symmetry.space_group_name_H-M   'P 1'
#
loop_
_entity.id
_entity.type
_entity.pdbx_description
1 polymer ?
#
loop_
_entity_poly.entity_id
_entity_poly.type
_entity_poly.pdbx_seq_one_letter_code
_entity_poly.pdbx_strand_id
1 'polypeptide(L)' 'MVDKGVNITLKIIACFVLVNSGKIKALHALDKFEINQPEGMLFTPSGDLYIASEGNKQNPGRIMSVQLKSIRD' A
#
# COMPACT_ATOMS: atom_id res chain seq x y z
N MET A 1 3.11 -38.73 -9.89
CA MET A 1 2.96 -37.74 -8.81
C MET A 1 2.47 -36.46 -9.46
N VAL A 2 1.25 -36.02 -9.14
CA VAL A 2 0.67 -34.81 -9.75
C VAL A 2 1.29 -33.62 -9.02
N ASP A 3 2.00 -32.77 -9.76
CA ASP A 3 2.49 -31.49 -9.26
C ASP A 3 1.25 -30.66 -8.85
N LYS A 4 1.05 -30.50 -7.55
CA LYS A 4 -0.03 -29.68 -7.02
C LYS A 4 0.36 -28.24 -7.31
N GLY A 5 -0.13 -27.73 -8.44
CA GLY A 5 0.09 -26.36 -8.89
C GLY A 5 0.03 -25.39 -7.72
N VAL A 6 1.15 -24.69 -7.52
CA VAL A 6 1.29 -23.67 -6.48
C VAL A 6 0.29 -22.57 -6.79
N ASN A 7 -0.81 -22.49 -6.03
CA ASN A 7 -1.73 -21.37 -6.08
C ASN A 7 -1.05 -20.17 -5.40
N ILE A 8 -0.39 -19.32 -6.19
CA ILE A 8 0.16 -18.06 -5.70
C ILE A 8 -0.97 -17.02 -5.69
N THR A 9 -1.67 -16.88 -4.57
CA THR A 9 -2.58 -15.75 -4.37
C THR A 9 -1.74 -14.48 -4.22
N LEU A 10 -1.70 -13.65 -5.25
CA LEU A 10 -1.09 -12.33 -5.17
C LEU A 10 -1.99 -11.42 -4.33
N LYS A 11 -1.68 -11.32 -3.03
CA LYS A 11 -2.28 -10.30 -2.16
C LYS A 11 -1.75 -8.93 -2.61
N ILE A 12 -2.63 -8.11 -3.17
CA ILE A 12 -2.36 -6.72 -3.54
C ILE A 12 -2.65 -5.85 -2.31
N ILE A 13 -1.72 -4.95 -1.99
CA ILE A 13 -1.96 -3.87 -1.04
C ILE A 13 -2.28 -2.63 -1.86
N ALA A 14 -3.34 -1.90 -1.50
CA ALA A 14 -3.83 -0.78 -2.28
C ALA A 14 -4.10 0.44 -1.41
N CYS A 15 -3.72 1.61 -1.90
CA CYS A 15 -4.11 2.91 -1.36
C CYS A 15 -5.26 3.46 -2.22
N PHE A 16 -6.41 3.72 -1.58
CA PHE A 16 -7.57 4.30 -2.24
C PHE A 16 -7.59 5.81 -2.01
N VAL A 17 -7.79 6.56 -3.08
CA VAL A 17 -8.10 7.98 -3.01
C VAL A 17 -9.61 8.12 -3.12
N LEU A 18 -10.24 8.71 -2.10
CA LEU A 18 -11.68 8.91 -2.07
C LEU A 18 -12.00 10.39 -2.32
N VAL A 19 -13.12 10.64 -3.00
CA VAL A 19 -13.74 11.98 -2.96
C VAL A 19 -14.61 12.13 -1.72
N ASN A 20 -15.03 13.35 -1.41
CA ASN A 20 -15.81 13.64 -0.18
C ASN A 20 -17.16 12.88 -0.09
N SER A 21 -17.67 12.35 -1.20
CA SER A 21 -18.86 11.48 -1.20
C SER A 21 -18.57 10.01 -0.81
N GLY A 22 -17.31 9.66 -0.54
CA GLY A 22 -16.85 8.29 -0.29
C GLY A 22 -16.64 7.46 -1.55
N LYS A 23 -16.94 7.99 -2.75
CA LYS A 23 -16.63 7.32 -4.01
C LYS A 23 -15.11 7.22 -4.21
N ILE A 24 -14.66 6.10 -4.76
CA ILE A 24 -13.26 5.91 -5.14
C ILE A 24 -12.94 6.78 -6.35
N LYS A 25 -11.98 7.69 -6.19
CA LYS A 25 -11.37 8.50 -7.27
C LYS A 25 -10.27 7.71 -7.98
N ALA A 26 -9.43 7.02 -7.20
CA ALA A 26 -8.33 6.23 -7.73
C ALA A 26 -7.91 5.10 -6.78
N LEU A 27 -7.20 4.13 -7.35
CA LEU A 27 -6.52 3.05 -6.65
C LEU A 27 -5.04 3.07 -7.05
N HIS A 28 -4.16 3.08 -6.06
CA HIS A 28 -2.72 2.90 -6.24
C HIS A 28 -2.31 1.56 -5.63
N ALA A 29 -1.83 0.64 -6.46
CA ALA A 29 -1.20 -0.58 -5.96
C ALA A 29 0.13 -0.21 -5.27
N LEU A 30 0.35 -0.78 -4.09
CA LEU A 30 1.58 -0.64 -3.32
C LEU A 30 2.41 -1.91 -3.43
N ASP A 31 3.73 -1.76 -3.38
CA ASP A 31 4.61 -2.92 -3.32
C ASP A 31 4.50 -3.57 -1.93
N LYS A 32 4.00 -4.80 -1.91
CA LYS A 32 3.80 -5.57 -0.67
C LYS A 32 5.10 -5.96 0.03
N PHE A 33 6.23 -5.94 -0.68
CA PHE A 33 7.54 -6.27 -0.12
C PHE A 33 8.15 -5.06 0.59
N GLU A 34 7.79 -3.86 0.15
CA GLU A 34 8.21 -2.61 0.79
C GLU A 34 7.25 -2.21 1.92
N ILE A 35 5.95 -2.31 1.69
CA ILE A 35 4.90 -1.87 2.61
C ILE A 35 4.10 -3.09 3.08
N ASN A 36 4.74 -3.98 3.83
CA ASN A 36 4.06 -5.14 4.41
C ASN A 36 3.21 -4.71 5.61
N GLN A 37 1.95 -5.19 5.69
CA GLN A 37 1.06 -4.90 6.83
C GLN A 37 1.03 -3.41 7.22
N PRO A 38 0.52 -2.52 6.35
CA PRO A 38 0.40 -1.12 6.70
C PRO A 38 -0.57 -0.95 7.88
N GLU A 39 -0.13 -0.25 8.94
CA GLU A 39 -0.93 -0.02 10.15
C GLU A 39 -1.36 1.43 10.34
N GLY A 40 -0.63 2.37 9.73
CA GLY A 40 -0.91 3.80 9.87
C GLY A 40 -0.44 4.60 8.68
N MET A 41 -1.03 5.77 8.50
CA MET A 41 -0.62 6.74 7.48
C MET A 41 -0.82 8.16 7.99
N LEU A 42 0.01 9.08 7.50
CA LEU A 42 -0.10 10.49 7.81
C LEU A 42 0.26 11.34 6.59
N PHE A 43 -0.20 12.58 6.61
CA PHE A 43 0.23 13.60 5.66
C PHE A 43 1.05 14.66 6.40
N THR A 44 2.12 15.15 5.77
CA THR A 44 2.79 16.37 6.23
C THR A 44 1.90 17.59 5.92
N PRO A 45 2.13 18.77 6.55
CA PRO A 45 1.45 20.00 6.17
C PRO A 45 1.66 20.39 4.70
N SER A 46 2.76 19.92 4.09
CA SER A 46 3.07 20.11 2.66
C SER A 46 2.33 19.13 1.75
N GLY A 47 1.64 18.13 2.31
CA GLY A 47 0.85 17.14 1.57
C GLY A 47 1.57 15.83 1.25
N ASP A 48 2.79 15.61 1.77
CA ASP A 48 3.52 14.37 1.54
C ASP A 48 2.89 13.22 2.33
N LEU A 49 2.65 12.09 1.67
CA LEU A 49 2.12 10.89 2.29
C LEU A 49 3.24 10.03 2.87
N TYR A 50 3.08 9.64 4.14
CA TYR A 50 3.89 8.61 4.78
C TYR A 50 3.03 7.45 5.25
N ILE A 51 3.52 6.23 5.07
CA ILE A 51 2.86 5.00 5.53
C ILE A 51 3.80 4.25 6.48
N ALA A 52 3.27 3.81 7.61
CA ALA A 52 3.94 2.95 8.56
C ALA A 52 3.62 1.48 8.26
N SER A 53 4.65 0.64 8.20
CA SER A 53 4.56 -0.81 8.00
C SER A 53 5.01 -1.56 9.25
N GLU A 54 4.35 -2.67 9.57
CA GLU A 54 4.81 -3.55 10.64
C GLU A 54 6.11 -4.25 10.22
N GLY A 55 6.98 -4.52 11.20
CA GLY A 55 8.11 -5.41 10.99
C GLY A 55 7.66 -6.87 10.90
N ASN A 56 8.55 -7.74 10.41
CA ASN A 56 8.42 -9.17 10.53
C ASN A 56 9.76 -9.79 10.96
N LYS A 57 9.85 -11.12 10.97
CA LYS A 57 11.08 -11.82 11.38
C LYS A 57 12.31 -11.50 10.52
N GLN A 58 12.10 -11.06 9.29
CA GLN A 58 13.17 -10.79 8.32
C GLN A 58 13.42 -9.29 8.10
N ASN A 59 12.44 -8.42 8.34
CA ASN A 59 12.52 -6.99 8.05
C ASN A 59 11.99 -6.14 9.21
N PRO A 60 12.67 -5.03 9.57
CA PRO A 60 12.14 -4.10 10.58
C PRO A 60 10.90 -3.36 10.07
N GLY A 61 10.08 -2.85 10.99
CA GLY A 61 9.01 -1.92 10.65
C GLY A 61 9.57 -0.60 10.14
N ARG A 62 8.87 0.05 9.21
CA ARG A 62 9.37 1.24 8.50
C ARG A 62 8.31 2.33 8.44
N ILE A 63 8.78 3.57 8.29
CA ILE A 63 7.96 4.69 7.84
C ILE A 63 8.50 5.09 6.47
N MET A 64 7.65 5.01 5.45
CA MET A 64 8.04 5.21 4.06
C MET A 64 7.30 6.41 3.47
N SER A 65 8.02 7.27 2.76
CA SER A 65 7.39 8.27 1.90
C SER A 65 6.79 7.57 0.68
N VAL A 66 5.55 7.91 0.35
CA VAL A 66 4.81 7.28 -0.75
C VAL A 66 4.47 8.33 -1.78
N GLN A 67 4.95 8.10 -3.00
CA GLN A 67 4.63 8.95 -4.15
C GLN A 67 3.50 8.31 -4.95
N LEU A 68 2.33 8.94 -4.90
CA LEU A 68 1.18 8.52 -5.68
C LEU A 68 1.25 9.15 -7.07
N LYS A 69 0.88 8.38 -8.10
CA LYS A 69 0.79 8.92 -9.46
C LYS A 69 -0.31 9.98 -9.51
N SER A 70 -0.02 11.11 -10.15
CA SER A 70 -1.02 12.17 -10.35
C SER A 70 -2.26 11.62 -11.03
N ILE A 71 -3.42 11.94 -10.46
CA ILE A 71 -4.73 11.59 -10.99
C ILE A 71 -5.22 12.83 -11.75
N ARG A 72 -5.36 12.72 -13.07
CA ARG A 72 -6.00 13.78 -13.86
C ARG A 72 -7.50 13.73 -13.63
N ASP A 73 -8.12 14.90 -13.54
CA ASP A 73 -9.58 15.06 -13.55
C ASP A 73 -10.14 14.95 -14.97
#